data_AF-A0A5C2HPM0-F1
#
_entry.id   AF-A0A5C2HPM0-F1
#
_cell.length_a   1.000
_cell.length_b   1.000
_cell.length_c   1.000
_cell.angle_alpha   90.00
_cell.angle_beta   90.00
_cell.angle_gamma   90.00
#
_symmetry.space_group_name_H-M   'P 1'
#
loop_
_entity.id
_entity.type
_entity.pdbx_description
1 polymer ?
#
loop_
_entity_poly.entity_id
_entity_poly.type
_entity_poly.pdbx_seq_one_letter_code
_entity_poly.pdbx_strand_id
1 'polypeptide(L)'
;MKGLQTIKRRLGTPNIVPLLLLYGATVTVVSAAVALEEGFLYLNQLRGEAGVLPLTANAELAQAATLHARYLQFNQHQGHRQQPGLPYFTGETVIDRVIASEYGQRQVLENISTHSSAVTVIESIDSLMGAIYHRFAFLAFDIDEVGIGYSGREENHIFVYNLGNRELRQLCQKGRSYSGSGAYYQQLCADSRQRLAAAAVDRSRQQRLAAQPPWIVWPPPESRDTLPAFYDEAPDPLPDYSVSGYPISLQFNPERYRGLSPIVSRFELFALNEGREVTPTRLLWHANDPNHQLTPLQFALFPLQRLQWGGEYRVELDYLLDGKFNSLEWQFQVRQLPWPLYVIEQPEGIYINARSGEPFAVYLPPLTATDSNSDVRWRYTPTLTELKIEAIDGNTLKVVGYGRGRAEITFHQTRFEVVL
;
A
#
# COMPACT_ATOMS: atom_id res chain seq x y z
N MET A 1 -80.64 17.02 -12.00
CA MET A 1 -81.73 17.72 -11.27
C MET A 1 -81.18 18.23 -9.95
N LYS A 2 -81.68 19.40 -9.53
CA LYS A 2 -81.13 20.31 -8.51
C LYS A 2 -81.14 19.72 -7.10
N GLY A 3 -80.16 20.13 -6.29
CA GLY A 3 -80.20 20.10 -4.82
C GLY A 3 -79.30 21.20 -4.26
N LEU A 4 -79.90 22.15 -3.53
CA LEU A 4 -79.36 23.46 -3.15
C LEU A 4 -78.50 23.45 -1.86
N GLN A 5 -77.47 24.31 -1.87
CA GLN A 5 -76.92 25.20 -0.82
C GLN A 5 -76.78 24.74 0.65
N THR A 6 -75.60 25.02 1.24
CA THR A 6 -75.44 26.03 2.32
C THR A 6 -73.95 26.41 2.47
N ILE A 7 -73.63 27.70 2.37
CA ILE A 7 -72.30 28.28 2.65
C ILE A 7 -72.28 28.70 4.13
N LYS A 8 -71.33 28.17 4.92
CA LYS A 8 -70.94 28.72 6.22
C LYS A 8 -69.49 29.22 6.14
N ARG A 9 -69.32 30.53 6.26
CA ARG A 9 -68.02 31.18 6.52
C ARG A 9 -67.49 30.73 7.89
N ARG A 10 -66.26 30.22 7.94
CA ARG A 10 -65.40 30.26 9.13
C ARG A 10 -64.07 30.91 8.74
N LEU A 11 -63.67 31.91 9.51
CA LEU A 11 -62.30 32.44 9.51
C LEU A 11 -61.36 31.36 10.05
N GLY A 12 -60.21 31.17 9.38
CA GLY A 12 -59.15 30.29 9.84
C GLY A 12 -57.83 30.57 9.14
N THR A 13 -56.90 31.16 9.91
CA THR A 13 -55.43 30.99 9.94
C THR A 13 -54.56 31.20 8.68
N PRO A 14 -53.36 31.79 8.82
CA PRO A 14 -52.49 32.16 7.71
C PRO A 14 -51.91 30.95 6.97
N ASN A 15 -51.83 31.04 5.64
CA ASN A 15 -51.17 30.08 4.77
C ASN A 15 -49.67 30.01 5.11
N ILE A 16 -49.25 28.93 5.77
CA ILE A 16 -47.85 28.50 5.79
C ILE A 16 -47.63 27.71 4.50
N VAL A 17 -46.93 28.31 3.55
CA VAL A 17 -46.38 27.60 2.39
C VAL A 17 -45.30 26.66 2.91
N PRO A 18 -45.37 25.33 2.69
CA PRO A 18 -44.29 24.46 3.08
C PRO A 18 -43.11 24.74 2.16
N LEU A 19 -42.05 25.32 2.73
CA LEU A 19 -40.74 25.40 2.10
C LEU A 19 -40.24 23.97 1.95
N LEU A 20 -40.34 23.41 0.74
CA LEU A 20 -39.72 22.14 0.38
C LEU A 20 -38.20 22.34 0.47
N LEU A 21 -37.60 21.99 1.61
CA LEU A 21 -36.17 21.84 1.74
C LEU A 21 -35.75 20.62 0.91
N LEU A 22 -35.36 20.88 -0.34
CA LEU A 22 -34.54 19.97 -1.13
C LEU A 22 -33.22 19.78 -0.37
N TYR A 23 -33.14 18.72 0.42
CA TYR A 23 -31.87 18.15 0.86
C TYR A 23 -31.19 17.58 -0.40
N GLY A 24 -30.52 18.44 -1.15
CA GLY A 24 -29.56 18.01 -2.14
C GLY A 24 -28.41 17.34 -1.39
N ALA A 25 -28.29 16.03 -1.50
CA ALA A 25 -27.08 15.33 -1.11
C ALA A 25 -25.93 15.91 -1.93
N THR A 26 -25.09 16.73 -1.30
CA THR A 26 -23.87 17.23 -1.92
C THR A 26 -22.93 16.03 -2.08
N VAL A 27 -22.85 15.48 -3.29
CA VAL A 27 -21.76 14.57 -3.66
C VAL A 27 -20.49 15.42 -3.67
N THR A 28 -19.71 15.36 -2.60
CA THR A 28 -18.39 15.99 -2.56
C THR A 28 -17.49 15.23 -3.52
N VAL A 29 -17.27 15.80 -4.70
CA VAL A 29 -16.20 15.35 -5.60
C VAL A 29 -14.89 15.70 -4.90
N VAL A 30 -14.27 14.70 -4.28
CA VAL A 30 -12.90 14.82 -3.75
C VAL A 30 -11.99 15.04 -4.96
N SER A 31 -11.26 16.15 -4.98
CA SER A 31 -10.32 16.40 -6.07
C SER A 31 -9.13 15.44 -5.96
N ALA A 32 -8.49 15.11 -7.09
CA ALA A 32 -7.30 14.27 -7.09
C ALA A 32 -6.20 14.83 -6.15
N ALA A 33 -6.08 16.16 -6.03
CA ALA A 33 -5.14 16.79 -5.11
C ALA A 33 -5.45 16.48 -3.64
N VAL A 34 -6.73 16.47 -3.24
CA VAL A 34 -7.13 16.11 -1.87
C VAL A 34 -6.86 14.63 -1.61
N ALA A 35 -7.14 13.75 -2.58
CA ALA A 35 -6.84 12.33 -2.44
C ALA A 35 -5.32 12.07 -2.30
N LEU A 36 -4.48 12.74 -3.10
CA LEU A 36 -3.03 12.57 -2.98
C LEU A 36 -2.46 13.12 -1.67
N GLU A 37 -3.04 14.19 -1.11
CA GLU A 37 -2.69 14.69 0.22
C GLU A 37 -3.03 13.66 1.31
N GLU A 38 -4.18 13.00 1.21
CA GLU A 38 -4.56 11.90 2.11
C GLU A 38 -3.52 10.77 2.08
N GLY A 39 -3.06 10.39 0.88
CA GLY A 39 -2.00 9.40 0.72
C GLY A 39 -0.66 9.83 1.32
N PHE A 40 -0.28 11.11 1.18
CA PHE A 40 0.92 11.65 1.81
C PHE A 40 0.85 11.57 3.34
N LEU A 41 -0.28 11.98 3.92
CA LEU A 41 -0.50 11.90 5.37
C LEU A 41 -0.49 10.45 5.86
N TYR A 42 -1.12 9.55 5.12
CA TYR A 42 -1.15 8.13 5.45
C TYR A 42 0.24 7.48 5.40
N LEU A 43 1.02 7.74 4.35
CA LEU A 43 2.40 7.23 4.28
C LEU A 43 3.24 7.72 5.46
N ASN A 44 3.08 8.97 5.86
CA ASN A 44 3.76 9.52 7.04
C ASN A 44 3.27 8.93 8.36
N GLN A 45 1.98 8.57 8.46
CA GLN A 45 1.45 7.83 9.59
C GLN A 45 2.15 6.46 9.70
N LEU A 46 2.21 5.68 8.62
CA LEU A 46 2.87 4.37 8.61
C LEU A 46 4.36 4.47 8.96
N ARG A 47 5.06 5.50 8.46
CA ARG A 47 6.45 5.77 8.83
C ARG A 47 6.58 6.09 10.32
N GLY A 48 5.69 6.90 10.87
CA GLY A 48 5.65 7.23 12.29
C GLY A 48 5.39 6.02 13.18
N GLU A 49 4.47 5.14 12.79
CA GLU A 49 4.19 3.86 13.47
C GLU A 49 5.43 2.95 13.47
N ALA A 50 6.18 2.92 12.35
CA ALA A 50 7.46 2.21 12.25
C ALA A 50 8.64 2.92 12.95
N GLY A 51 8.40 4.07 13.61
CA GLY A 51 9.42 4.85 14.31
C GLY A 51 10.36 5.65 13.41
N VAL A 52 10.04 5.79 12.12
CA VAL A 52 10.86 6.48 11.12
C VAL A 52 10.39 7.94 10.98
N LEU A 53 11.34 8.86 10.80
CA LEU A 53 11.01 10.28 10.62
C LEU A 53 10.09 10.52 9.40
N PRO A 54 9.15 11.48 9.48
CA PRO A 54 8.22 11.76 8.40
C PRO A 54 8.92 12.37 7.19
N LEU A 55 8.34 12.14 6.01
CA LEU A 55 8.67 12.78 4.75
C LEU A 55 7.98 14.13 4.63
N THR A 56 8.47 14.93 3.70
CA THR A 56 7.87 16.19 3.30
C THR A 56 7.49 16.16 1.83
N ALA A 57 6.37 16.79 1.48
CA ALA A 57 5.96 16.88 0.08
C ALA A 57 6.95 17.73 -0.72
N ASN A 58 7.32 17.27 -1.91
CA ASN A 58 8.15 17.99 -2.86
C ASN A 58 7.47 18.08 -4.24
N ALA A 59 7.35 19.29 -4.77
CA ALA A 59 6.59 19.56 -5.99
C ALA A 59 7.28 19.04 -7.25
N GLU A 60 8.61 19.12 -7.32
CA GLU A 60 9.41 18.63 -8.45
C GLU A 60 9.31 17.10 -8.58
N LEU A 61 9.41 16.37 -7.46
CA LEU A 61 9.19 14.92 -7.40
C LEU A 61 7.75 14.56 -7.79
N ALA A 62 6.75 15.32 -7.32
CA ALA A 62 5.34 15.05 -7.60
C ALA A 62 5.00 15.29 -9.08
N GLN A 63 5.61 16.30 -9.70
CA GLN A 63 5.51 16.54 -11.13
C GLN A 63 6.10 15.38 -11.92
N ALA A 64 7.33 14.93 -11.59
CA ALA A 64 7.94 13.76 -12.24
C ALA A 64 7.08 12.49 -12.09
N ALA A 65 6.53 12.25 -10.90
CA ALA A 65 5.66 11.11 -10.62
C ALA A 65 4.37 11.18 -11.44
N THR A 66 3.71 12.34 -11.49
CA THR A 66 2.47 12.54 -12.24
C THR A 66 2.68 12.35 -13.74
N LEU A 67 3.78 12.88 -14.28
CA LEU A 67 4.11 12.72 -15.70
C LEU A 67 4.42 11.26 -16.03
N HIS A 68 5.10 10.53 -15.13
CA HIS A 68 5.36 9.11 -15.34
C HIS A 68 4.10 8.25 -15.25
N ALA A 69 3.23 8.50 -14.27
CA ALA A 69 1.93 7.82 -14.17
C ALA A 69 1.11 8.03 -15.44
N ARG A 70 1.07 9.26 -15.98
CA ARG A 70 0.41 9.55 -17.25
C ARG A 70 1.02 8.82 -18.44
N TYR A 71 2.35 8.77 -18.52
CA TYR A 71 3.05 8.02 -19.55
C TYR A 71 2.68 6.53 -19.52
N LEU A 72 2.73 5.89 -18.36
CA LEU A 72 2.42 4.47 -18.21
C LEU A 72 0.96 4.20 -18.55
N GLN A 73 0.06 5.05 -18.05
CA GLN A 73 -1.39 4.89 -18.23
C GLN A 73 -1.79 5.05 -19.70
N PHE A 74 -1.24 6.05 -20.39
CA PHE A 74 -1.57 6.33 -21.78
C PHE A 74 -1.01 5.28 -22.74
N ASN A 75 0.24 4.84 -22.52
CA ASN A 75 0.90 3.90 -23.41
C ASN A 75 0.62 2.42 -23.06
N GLN A 76 -0.17 2.15 -22.01
CA GLN A 76 -0.42 0.78 -21.49
C GLN A 76 0.89 0.04 -21.16
N HIS A 77 1.88 0.77 -20.64
CA HIS A 77 3.15 0.23 -20.18
C HIS A 77 3.14 0.07 -18.66
N GLN A 78 3.98 -0.85 -18.17
CA GLN A 78 4.22 -1.06 -16.75
C GLN A 78 5.73 -1.03 -16.46
N GLY A 79 6.08 -0.69 -15.22
CA GLY A 79 7.46 -0.65 -14.74
C GLY A 79 8.11 0.73 -14.73
N HIS A 80 9.38 0.77 -14.32
CA HIS A 80 10.11 2.00 -13.98
C HIS A 80 10.68 2.80 -15.16
N ARG A 81 10.59 2.27 -16.38
CA ARG A 81 11.25 2.84 -17.56
C ARG A 81 10.26 3.40 -18.57
N GLN A 82 10.68 4.47 -19.26
CA GLN A 82 9.98 5.00 -20.42
C GLN A 82 10.77 4.74 -21.70
N GLN A 83 10.06 4.60 -22.81
CA GLN A 83 10.63 4.41 -24.13
C GLN A 83 10.66 5.74 -24.90
N PRO A 84 11.81 6.19 -25.39
CA PRO A 84 11.91 7.39 -26.22
C PRO A 84 10.99 7.34 -27.44
N GLY A 85 10.34 8.47 -27.73
CA GLY A 85 9.46 8.65 -28.89
C GLY A 85 7.99 8.31 -28.66
N LEU A 86 7.62 7.74 -27.51
CA LEU A 86 6.22 7.51 -27.16
C LEU A 86 5.58 8.78 -26.55
N PRO A 87 4.25 9.00 -26.71
CA PRO A 87 3.53 10.11 -26.11
C PRO A 87 3.76 10.22 -24.60
N TYR A 88 3.84 11.46 -24.09
CA TYR A 88 4.11 11.79 -22.69
C TYR A 88 5.50 11.36 -22.18
N PHE A 89 6.44 11.01 -23.06
CA PHE A 89 7.83 10.75 -22.67
C PHE A 89 8.48 11.99 -22.04
N THR A 90 9.09 11.79 -20.87
CA THR A 90 9.84 12.82 -20.13
C THR A 90 11.26 12.38 -19.77
N GLY A 91 11.55 11.08 -19.79
CA GLY A 91 12.87 10.54 -19.51
C GLY A 91 12.83 9.02 -19.31
N GLU A 92 13.86 8.31 -19.79
CA GLU A 92 13.90 6.85 -19.76
C GLU A 92 13.93 6.30 -18.32
N THR A 93 14.76 6.87 -17.46
CA THR A 93 14.91 6.45 -16.05
C THR A 93 14.25 7.43 -15.09
N VAL A 94 13.98 7.01 -13.84
CA VAL A 94 13.52 7.94 -12.79
C VAL A 94 14.43 9.16 -12.67
N ILE A 95 15.75 8.97 -12.80
CA ILE A 95 16.75 10.03 -12.73
C ILE A 95 16.52 11.07 -13.83
N ASP A 96 16.30 10.64 -15.07
CA ASP A 96 16.05 11.55 -16.19
C ASP A 96 14.77 12.35 -15.97
N ARG A 97 13.72 11.69 -15.45
CA ARG A 97 12.42 12.32 -15.19
C ARG A 97 12.45 13.34 -14.07
N VAL A 98 13.13 13.05 -12.95
CA VAL A 98 13.23 14.02 -11.85
C VAL A 98 14.13 15.20 -12.21
N ILE A 99 15.15 15.00 -13.06
CA ILE A 99 15.95 16.11 -13.62
C ILE A 99 15.10 16.96 -14.57
N ALA A 100 14.29 16.34 -15.43
CA ALA A 100 13.39 17.07 -16.34
C ALA A 100 12.33 17.89 -15.60
N SER A 101 11.96 17.47 -14.38
CA SER A 101 11.10 18.23 -13.45
C SER A 101 11.88 19.12 -12.46
N GLU A 102 13.16 19.41 -12.72
CA GLU A 102 13.99 20.36 -11.96
C GLU A 102 14.36 19.95 -10.51
N TYR A 103 14.15 18.70 -10.08
CA TYR A 103 14.53 18.24 -8.72
C TYR A 103 16.05 18.35 -8.46
N GLY A 104 16.88 18.19 -9.51
CA GLY A 104 18.30 18.55 -9.49
C GLY A 104 19.25 17.54 -8.83
N GLN A 105 18.73 16.47 -8.23
CA GLN A 105 19.49 15.45 -7.51
C GLN A 105 19.16 14.04 -8.07
N ARG A 106 20.19 13.17 -8.16
CA ARG A 106 20.13 11.89 -8.89
C ARG A 106 19.88 10.65 -8.04
N GLN A 107 20.04 10.72 -6.72
CA GLN A 107 19.78 9.61 -5.80
C GLN A 107 18.32 9.69 -5.33
N VAL A 108 17.45 9.06 -6.12
CA VAL A 108 16.02 8.96 -5.85
C VAL A 108 15.60 7.51 -5.84
N LEU A 109 14.57 7.19 -5.05
CA LEU A 109 13.88 5.91 -5.09
C LEU A 109 12.51 6.11 -5.76
N GLU A 110 11.96 5.06 -6.33
CA GLU A 110 10.65 5.08 -6.98
C GLU A 110 9.86 3.84 -6.60
N ASN A 111 8.63 4.03 -6.13
CA ASN A 111 7.64 2.98 -6.03
C ASN A 111 6.53 3.23 -7.06
N ILE A 112 6.03 2.15 -7.67
CA ILE A 112 4.93 2.21 -8.64
C ILE A 112 3.93 1.11 -8.32
N SER A 113 2.65 1.44 -8.30
CA SER A 113 1.58 0.44 -8.26
C SER A 113 0.68 0.61 -9.49
N THR A 114 0.19 -0.51 -10.03
CA THR A 114 -0.73 -0.56 -11.18
C THR A 114 -1.93 -1.42 -10.83
N HIS A 115 -3.12 -0.92 -11.11
CA HIS A 115 -4.38 -1.57 -10.74
C HIS A 115 -5.33 -1.60 -11.93
N SER A 116 -6.01 -2.74 -12.11
CA SER A 116 -7.00 -2.95 -13.18
C SER A 116 -8.39 -2.39 -12.86
N SER A 117 -8.56 -1.81 -11.67
CA SER A 117 -9.78 -1.15 -11.21
C SER A 117 -9.42 0.10 -10.44
N ALA A 118 -10.41 0.98 -10.26
CA ALA A 118 -10.23 2.18 -9.47
C ALA A 118 -10.00 1.82 -8.00
N VAL A 119 -8.80 2.12 -7.51
CA VAL A 119 -8.41 2.02 -6.10
C VAL A 119 -8.03 3.38 -5.56
N THR A 120 -8.11 3.52 -4.24
CA THR A 120 -7.64 4.68 -3.49
C THR A 120 -6.12 4.71 -3.40
N VAL A 121 -5.55 5.87 -3.10
CA VAL A 121 -4.10 5.99 -2.82
C VAL A 121 -3.69 5.19 -1.58
N ILE A 122 -4.62 5.01 -0.63
CA ILE A 122 -4.41 4.22 0.59
C ILE A 122 -4.22 2.75 0.24
N GLU A 123 -5.12 2.18 -0.58
CA GLU A 123 -5.00 0.80 -1.06
C GLU A 123 -3.72 0.58 -1.87
N SER A 124 -3.32 1.58 -2.68
CA SER A 124 -2.03 1.57 -3.38
C SER A 124 -0.84 1.52 -2.41
N ILE A 125 -0.85 2.33 -1.35
CA ILE A 125 0.21 2.32 -0.32
C ILE A 125 0.21 0.99 0.43
N ASP A 126 -0.95 0.47 0.84
CA ASP A 126 -1.09 -0.80 1.56
C ASP A 126 -0.51 -1.97 0.76
N SER A 127 -0.84 -2.05 -0.54
CA SER A 127 -0.29 -3.05 -1.46
C SER A 127 1.24 -2.96 -1.54
N LEU A 128 1.78 -1.75 -1.74
CA LEU A 128 3.22 -1.51 -1.80
C LEU A 128 3.93 -1.74 -0.46
N MET A 129 3.26 -1.59 0.68
CA MET A 129 3.80 -1.93 1.98
C MET A 129 3.79 -3.44 2.22
N GLY A 130 2.91 -4.21 1.56
CA GLY A 130 2.96 -5.68 1.53
C GLY A 130 4.12 -6.22 0.68
N ALA A 131 4.48 -5.51 -0.39
CA ALA A 131 5.60 -5.80 -1.29
C ALA A 131 6.95 -5.39 -0.66
N ILE A 132 7.87 -6.33 -0.43
CA ILE A 132 9.01 -6.09 0.48
C ILE A 132 10.03 -5.10 -0.08
N TYR A 133 10.30 -5.10 -1.38
CA TYR A 133 11.26 -4.17 -1.98
C TYR A 133 10.72 -2.74 -1.96
N HIS A 134 9.43 -2.59 -2.26
CA HIS A 134 8.73 -1.31 -2.21
C HIS A 134 8.59 -0.78 -0.78
N ARG A 135 8.27 -1.65 0.19
CA ARG A 135 8.25 -1.30 1.62
C ARG A 135 9.60 -0.77 2.08
N PHE A 136 10.70 -1.44 1.70
CA PHE A 136 12.04 -0.98 2.05
C PHE A 136 12.37 0.40 1.47
N ALA A 137 11.86 0.74 0.27
CA ALA A 137 12.00 2.08 -0.27
C ALA A 137 11.17 3.11 0.53
N PHE A 138 9.92 2.80 0.86
CA PHE A 138 9.08 3.68 1.67
C PHE A 138 9.57 3.92 3.09
N LEU A 139 10.30 2.96 3.67
CA LEU A 139 10.85 3.04 5.01
C LEU A 139 12.35 3.37 5.03
N ALA A 140 12.96 3.68 3.87
CA ALA A 140 14.37 3.96 3.78
C ALA A 140 14.81 5.09 4.74
N PHE A 141 15.94 4.86 5.40
CA PHE A 141 16.47 5.76 6.43
C PHE A 141 16.98 7.10 5.87
N ASP A 142 17.40 7.11 4.61
CA ASP A 142 18.12 8.23 3.99
C ASP A 142 17.23 9.17 3.15
N ILE A 143 15.91 8.98 3.13
CA ILE A 143 14.93 9.85 2.46
C ILE A 143 14.13 10.73 3.44
N ASP A 144 13.64 11.88 2.96
CA ASP A 144 12.80 12.85 3.69
C ASP A 144 11.88 13.69 2.79
N GLU A 145 11.90 13.42 1.49
CA GLU A 145 11.05 14.08 0.51
C GLU A 145 10.27 13.02 -0.27
N VAL A 146 9.02 13.33 -0.60
CA VAL A 146 8.18 12.50 -1.46
C VAL A 146 7.37 13.36 -2.42
N GLY A 147 7.23 12.87 -3.64
CA GLY A 147 6.27 13.34 -4.60
C GLY A 147 5.36 12.20 -5.03
N ILE A 148 4.04 12.41 -4.96
CA ILE A 148 3.04 11.41 -5.33
C ILE A 148 2.35 11.85 -6.62
N GLY A 149 2.22 10.94 -7.57
CA GLY A 149 1.52 11.15 -8.82
C GLY A 149 0.52 10.03 -9.10
N TYR A 150 -0.56 10.38 -9.79
CA TYR A 150 -1.62 9.44 -10.17
C TYR A 150 -2.11 9.72 -11.59
N SER A 151 -2.39 8.66 -12.34
CA SER A 151 -3.14 8.72 -13.59
C SER A 151 -3.99 7.47 -13.72
N GLY A 152 -5.29 7.62 -13.99
CA GLY A 152 -6.21 6.49 -14.09
C GLY A 152 -7.32 6.71 -15.11
N ARG A 153 -7.65 5.65 -15.85
CA ARG A 153 -8.82 5.59 -16.74
C ARG A 153 -9.26 4.14 -16.91
N GLU A 154 -10.56 3.89 -16.78
CA GLU A 154 -11.18 2.57 -17.01
C GLU A 154 -10.47 1.48 -16.19
N GLU A 155 -9.73 0.57 -16.84
CA GLU A 155 -9.06 -0.57 -16.20
C GLU A 155 -7.55 -0.36 -16.04
N ASN A 156 -7.08 0.89 -15.98
CA ASN A 156 -5.65 1.17 -15.83
C ASN A 156 -5.42 2.38 -14.91
N HIS A 157 -5.12 2.09 -13.64
CA HIS A 157 -4.88 3.06 -12.58
C HIS A 157 -3.45 2.93 -12.06
N ILE A 158 -2.69 4.03 -12.11
CA ILE A 158 -1.26 4.02 -11.82
C ILE A 158 -0.92 5.08 -10.79
N PHE A 159 -0.23 4.66 -9.73
CA PHE A 159 0.36 5.54 -8.74
C PHE A 159 1.88 5.46 -8.82
N VAL A 160 2.54 6.61 -8.70
CA VAL A 160 4.01 6.72 -8.67
C VAL A 160 4.40 7.54 -7.46
N TYR A 161 5.41 7.07 -6.73
CA TYR A 161 5.96 7.73 -5.55
C TYR A 161 7.46 7.89 -5.74
N ASN A 162 7.90 9.13 -5.96
CA ASN A 162 9.32 9.45 -6.03
C ASN A 162 9.81 9.94 -4.68
N LEU A 163 10.88 9.36 -4.18
CA LEU A 163 11.42 9.61 -2.84
C LEU A 163 12.83 10.18 -2.96
N GLY A 164 13.15 11.19 -2.14
CA GLY A 164 14.39 11.93 -2.26
C GLY A 164 14.98 12.41 -0.93
N ASN A 165 16.12 13.10 -1.05
CA ASN A 165 16.89 13.62 0.07
C ASN A 165 17.14 15.12 -0.09
N ARG A 166 16.47 15.91 0.76
CA ARG A 166 16.53 17.37 0.75
C ARG A 166 17.94 17.93 0.92
N GLU A 167 18.72 17.45 1.88
CA GLU A 167 20.05 18.02 2.11
C GLU A 167 20.99 17.75 0.93
N LEU A 168 20.93 16.55 0.33
CA LEU A 168 21.69 16.25 -0.88
C LEU A 168 21.23 17.12 -2.06
N ARG A 169 19.92 17.35 -2.21
CA ARG A 169 19.38 18.27 -3.21
C ARG A 169 19.87 19.70 -3.01
N GLN A 170 19.85 20.20 -1.78
CA GLN A 170 20.36 21.53 -1.44
C GLN A 170 21.87 21.65 -1.69
N LEU A 171 22.65 20.59 -1.50
CA LEU A 171 24.07 20.59 -1.87
C LEU A 171 24.26 20.75 -3.39
N CYS A 172 23.41 20.13 -4.20
CA CYS A 172 23.42 20.32 -5.65
C CYS A 172 23.03 21.76 -6.05
N GLN A 173 21.98 22.31 -5.44
CA GLN A 173 21.47 23.66 -5.74
C GLN A 173 22.43 24.81 -5.42
N LYS A 174 23.40 24.61 -4.50
CA LYS A 174 24.42 25.63 -4.18
C LYS A 174 25.31 26.00 -5.38
N GLY A 175 25.28 25.23 -6.48
CA GLY A 175 25.83 25.59 -7.79
C GLY A 175 27.36 25.71 -7.89
N ARG A 176 28.09 25.65 -6.76
CA ARG A 176 29.55 25.70 -6.74
C ARG A 176 30.13 24.30 -6.77
N SER A 177 30.68 23.91 -7.91
CA SER A 177 31.46 22.68 -8.03
C SER A 177 32.69 22.76 -7.12
N TYR A 178 32.91 21.74 -6.32
CA TYR A 178 34.05 21.64 -5.43
C TYR A 178 35.36 21.65 -6.22
N SER A 179 36.21 22.64 -5.94
CA SER A 179 37.52 22.84 -6.57
C SER A 179 38.71 22.71 -5.60
N GLY A 180 38.45 22.23 -4.38
CA GLY A 180 39.48 22.05 -3.35
C GLY A 180 40.28 20.76 -3.54
N SER A 181 41.27 20.54 -2.66
CA SER A 181 42.02 19.28 -2.55
C SER A 181 41.31 18.29 -1.63
N GLY A 182 41.07 17.07 -2.10
CA GLY A 182 40.46 15.99 -1.31
C GLY A 182 39.49 15.13 -2.09
N ALA A 183 38.81 14.22 -1.37
CA ALA A 183 37.80 13.34 -1.93
C ALA A 183 36.51 14.12 -2.26
N TYR A 184 35.87 13.73 -3.36
CA TYR A 184 34.61 14.29 -3.82
C TYR A 184 33.72 13.22 -4.42
N TYR A 185 32.42 13.48 -4.44
CA TYR A 185 31.45 12.73 -5.23
C TYR A 185 31.13 13.48 -6.52
N GLN A 186 30.94 12.72 -7.60
CA GLN A 186 30.37 13.19 -8.88
C GLN A 186 29.09 12.40 -9.17
N GLN A 187 28.35 12.81 -10.20
CA GLN A 187 27.11 12.13 -10.64
C GLN A 187 25.97 12.09 -9.60
N LEU A 188 26.01 12.95 -8.58
CA LEU A 188 24.91 13.12 -7.61
C LEU A 188 23.92 14.22 -8.02
N CYS A 189 24.34 15.18 -8.84
CA CYS A 189 23.56 16.34 -9.24
C CYS A 189 23.15 16.26 -10.72
N ALA A 190 22.15 17.05 -11.13
CA ALA A 190 21.71 17.14 -12.51
C ALA A 190 22.87 17.43 -13.47
N ASP A 191 23.78 18.36 -13.14
CA ASP A 191 25.10 18.40 -13.77
C ASP A 191 25.97 17.27 -13.22
N SER A 192 26.13 16.22 -14.02
CA SER A 192 26.92 15.04 -13.66
C SER A 192 28.40 15.34 -13.42
N ARG A 193 28.90 16.49 -13.92
CA ARG A 193 30.28 16.95 -13.73
C ARG A 193 30.47 17.73 -12.43
N GLN A 194 29.40 18.22 -11.81
CA GLN A 194 29.45 18.94 -10.54
C GLN A 194 30.06 18.04 -9.46
N ARG A 195 31.11 18.54 -8.82
CA ARG A 195 31.78 17.87 -7.70
C ARG A 195 31.19 18.36 -6.40
N LEU A 196 30.82 17.45 -5.52
CA LEU A 196 30.46 17.75 -4.14
C LEU A 196 31.56 17.24 -3.21
N ALA A 197 32.02 18.07 -2.26
CA ALA A 197 33.01 17.65 -1.28
C ALA A 197 32.50 16.41 -0.51
N ALA A 198 33.31 15.34 -0.42
CA ALA A 198 32.89 14.09 0.22
C ALA A 198 32.43 14.33 1.67
N ALA A 199 33.20 15.11 2.43
CA ALA A 199 32.85 15.45 3.81
C ALA A 199 31.50 16.17 3.98
N ALA A 200 31.01 16.89 2.97
CA ALA A 200 29.69 17.52 3.03
C ALA A 200 28.56 16.51 2.77
N VAL A 201 28.74 15.64 1.78
CA VAL A 201 27.80 14.56 1.44
C VAL A 201 27.73 13.53 2.58
N ASP A 202 28.87 13.06 3.06
CA ASP A 202 28.97 12.05 4.12
C ASP A 202 28.35 12.56 5.41
N ARG A 203 28.59 13.83 5.77
CA ARG A 203 27.99 14.45 6.94
C ARG A 203 26.47 14.54 6.81
N SER A 204 25.95 14.95 5.64
CA SER A 204 24.51 15.03 5.40
C SER A 204 23.84 13.66 5.53
N ARG A 205 24.41 12.62 4.91
CA ARG A 205 23.92 11.24 5.05
C ARG A 205 23.98 10.76 6.49
N GLN A 206 25.13 10.94 7.15
CA GLN A 206 25.33 10.50 8.52
C GLN A 206 24.36 11.18 9.49
N GLN A 207 24.16 12.50 9.38
CA GLN A 207 23.22 13.23 10.24
C GLN A 207 21.81 12.68 10.12
N ARG A 208 21.36 12.38 8.90
CA ARG A 208 20.04 11.80 8.66
C ARG A 208 19.92 10.40 9.24
N LEU A 209 20.85 9.50 8.89
CA LEU A 209 20.83 8.12 9.40
C LEU A 209 20.95 8.09 10.94
N ALA A 210 21.73 8.99 11.53
CA ALA A 210 21.88 9.12 12.98
C ALA A 210 20.67 9.74 13.68
N ALA A 211 19.69 10.29 12.96
CA ALA A 211 18.43 10.76 13.54
C ALA A 211 17.33 9.68 13.54
N GLN A 212 17.56 8.58 12.81
CA GLN A 212 16.62 7.47 12.67
C GLN A 212 16.77 6.42 13.78
N PRO A 213 15.78 5.53 13.97
CA PRO A 213 15.87 4.44 14.93
C PRO A 213 17.00 3.46 14.57
N PRO A 214 17.48 2.65 15.53
CA PRO A 214 18.54 1.67 15.28
C PRO A 214 18.14 0.53 14.36
N TRP A 215 16.84 0.23 14.28
CA TRP A 215 16.27 -0.71 13.35
C TRP A 215 14.81 -0.33 13.07
N ILE A 216 14.25 -0.88 12.01
CA ILE A 216 12.84 -0.82 11.66
C ILE A 216 12.32 -2.24 11.62
N VAL A 217 11.19 -2.49 12.28
CA VAL A 217 10.43 -3.73 12.15
C VAL A 217 9.09 -3.45 11.47
N TRP A 218 8.60 -4.42 10.71
CA TRP A 218 7.30 -4.37 10.07
C TRP A 218 6.61 -5.74 10.13
N PRO A 219 5.30 -5.84 10.38
CA PRO A 219 4.39 -4.76 10.78
C PRO A 219 4.85 -4.04 12.06
N PRO A 220 4.49 -2.76 12.26
CA PRO A 220 4.90 -2.04 13.45
C PRO A 220 4.37 -2.70 14.74
N PRO A 221 5.09 -2.59 15.87
CA PRO A 221 4.60 -3.09 17.15
C PRO A 221 3.22 -2.50 17.48
N GLU A 222 2.30 -3.35 17.93
CA GLU A 222 0.93 -3.02 18.33
C GLU A 222 0.03 -2.48 17.20
N SER A 223 0.47 -2.59 15.93
CA SER A 223 -0.37 -2.25 14.77
C SER A 223 -1.57 -3.19 14.67
N ARG A 224 -2.71 -2.67 14.19
CA ARG A 224 -3.99 -3.41 14.14
C ARG A 224 -4.63 -3.53 12.77
N ASP A 225 -3.97 -2.98 11.76
CA ASP A 225 -4.53 -2.85 10.42
C ASP A 225 -3.65 -3.52 9.35
N THR A 226 -2.87 -4.53 9.76
CA THR A 226 -2.01 -5.28 8.85
C THR A 226 -2.87 -6.10 7.89
N LEU A 227 -2.53 -6.11 6.59
CA LEU A 227 -3.19 -6.99 5.64
C LEU A 227 -2.87 -8.46 5.91
N PRO A 228 -3.72 -9.42 5.53
CA PRO A 228 -3.51 -10.83 5.81
C PRO A 228 -2.53 -11.53 4.86
N ALA A 229 -2.33 -10.97 3.67
CA ALA A 229 -1.69 -11.67 2.56
C ALA A 229 -0.73 -10.79 1.76
N PHE A 230 0.21 -11.45 1.10
CA PHE A 230 0.98 -10.93 -0.01
C PHE A 230 0.55 -11.67 -1.29
N TYR A 231 0.50 -10.96 -2.41
CA TYR A 231 0.03 -11.49 -3.69
C TYR A 231 1.13 -11.41 -4.75
N ASP A 232 1.56 -10.19 -5.10
CA ASP A 232 2.53 -9.97 -6.16
C ASP A 232 3.46 -8.79 -5.88
N GLU A 233 4.62 -8.84 -6.52
CA GLU A 233 5.60 -7.76 -6.59
C GLU A 233 6.44 -7.94 -7.86
N ALA A 234 6.93 -6.85 -8.44
CA ALA A 234 7.85 -6.88 -9.57
C ALA A 234 9.14 -6.13 -9.21
N PRO A 235 10.31 -6.80 -9.16
CA PRO A 235 10.52 -8.24 -9.35
C PRO A 235 9.94 -9.08 -8.19
N ASP A 236 9.64 -10.36 -8.43
CA ASP A 236 8.91 -11.20 -7.47
C ASP A 236 9.86 -11.83 -6.43
N PRO A 237 9.75 -11.51 -5.12
CA PRO A 237 10.58 -12.09 -4.06
C PRO A 237 10.24 -13.55 -3.75
N LEU A 238 9.07 -14.03 -4.15
CA LEU A 238 8.53 -15.36 -3.82
C LEU A 238 7.92 -16.04 -5.06
N PRO A 239 8.70 -16.27 -6.14
CA PRO A 239 8.19 -16.62 -7.48
C PRO A 239 7.48 -17.97 -7.60
N ASP A 240 7.57 -18.83 -6.59
CA ASP A 240 6.85 -20.09 -6.50
C ASP A 240 5.50 -20.00 -5.76
N TYR A 241 5.10 -18.79 -5.33
CA TYR A 241 3.82 -18.49 -4.68
C TYR A 241 3.17 -17.25 -5.31
N SER A 242 1.91 -17.37 -5.72
CA SER A 242 1.08 -16.21 -6.13
C SER A 242 0.23 -15.65 -4.98
N VAL A 243 0.22 -16.35 -3.84
CA VAL A 243 -0.36 -15.87 -2.58
C VAL A 243 0.39 -16.47 -1.40
N SER A 244 0.74 -15.63 -0.42
CA SER A 244 1.32 -16.03 0.86
C SER A 244 0.72 -15.21 1.99
N GLY A 245 1.14 -15.47 3.23
CA GLY A 245 0.89 -14.57 4.34
C GLY A 245 1.66 -13.27 4.19
N TYR A 246 1.16 -12.23 4.86
CA TYR A 246 1.78 -10.91 4.85
C TYR A 246 3.21 -10.95 5.41
N PRO A 247 4.22 -10.42 4.69
CA PRO A 247 5.61 -10.58 5.07
C PRO A 247 6.00 -9.65 6.22
N ILE A 248 6.69 -10.23 7.19
CA ILE A 248 7.29 -9.54 8.33
C ILE A 248 8.73 -9.18 7.95
N SER A 249 9.25 -8.03 8.35
CA SER A 249 10.64 -7.64 8.03
C SER A 249 11.36 -6.92 9.14
N LEU A 250 12.69 -7.00 9.06
CA LEU A 250 13.64 -6.25 9.87
C LEU A 250 14.61 -5.50 8.95
N GLN A 251 14.88 -4.24 9.24
CA GLN A 251 15.96 -3.47 8.64
C GLN A 251 16.84 -2.85 9.72
N PHE A 252 18.13 -3.16 9.75
CA PHE A 252 19.08 -2.50 10.64
C PHE A 252 19.55 -1.17 10.06
N ASN A 253 19.69 -0.16 10.91
CA ASN A 253 20.20 1.14 10.50
C ASN A 253 21.71 1.07 10.19
N PRO A 254 22.13 1.34 8.94
CA PRO A 254 23.54 1.20 8.55
C PRO A 254 24.49 2.14 9.31
N GLU A 255 24.00 3.25 9.86
CA GLU A 255 24.82 4.13 10.69
C GLU A 255 25.03 3.58 12.09
N ARG A 256 24.00 3.00 12.71
CA ARG A 256 24.09 2.41 14.04
C ARG A 256 24.87 1.10 14.05
N TYR A 257 24.82 0.39 12.93
CA TYR A 257 25.50 -0.88 12.71
C TYR A 257 26.75 -0.74 11.82
N ARG A 258 27.31 0.47 11.73
CA ARG A 258 28.47 0.75 10.89
C ARG A 258 29.67 -0.10 11.31
N GLY A 259 30.18 -0.92 10.39
CA GLY A 259 31.29 -1.83 10.64
C GLY A 259 30.90 -3.07 11.45
N LEU A 260 29.62 -3.25 11.74
CA LEU A 260 29.07 -4.43 12.39
C LEU A 260 28.42 -5.36 11.35
N SER A 261 28.24 -6.62 11.68
CA SER A 261 27.58 -7.61 10.83
C SER A 261 26.60 -8.42 11.68
N PRO A 262 25.36 -7.91 11.88
CA PRO A 262 24.36 -8.66 12.63
C PRO A 262 24.02 -9.97 11.91
N ILE A 263 23.97 -11.06 12.66
CA ILE A 263 23.60 -12.38 12.16
C ILE A 263 22.26 -12.75 12.80
N VAL A 264 21.18 -12.77 12.01
CA VAL A 264 19.88 -13.23 12.48
C VAL A 264 19.91 -14.75 12.62
N SER A 265 19.78 -15.24 13.85
CA SER A 265 19.82 -16.67 14.18
C SER A 265 18.44 -17.29 14.34
N ARG A 266 17.42 -16.47 14.63
CA ARG A 266 16.02 -16.89 14.78
C ARG A 266 15.12 -15.78 14.27
N PHE A 267 14.10 -16.12 13.50
CA PHE A 267 13.06 -15.19 13.06
C PHE A 267 11.78 -15.98 12.82
N GLU A 268 10.89 -15.95 13.81
CA GLU A 268 9.72 -16.82 13.89
C GLU A 268 8.44 -16.01 14.16
N LEU A 269 7.31 -16.58 13.74
CA LEU A 269 5.98 -15.98 13.89
C LEU A 269 5.06 -16.94 14.64
N PHE A 270 4.35 -16.44 15.64
CA PHE A 270 3.43 -17.21 16.46
C PHE A 270 2.02 -16.63 16.36
N ALA A 271 1.03 -17.49 16.09
CA ALA A 271 -0.38 -17.13 16.15
C ALA A 271 -0.85 -17.23 17.61
N LEU A 272 -1.12 -16.09 18.24
CA LEU A 272 -1.44 -16.02 19.68
C LEU A 272 -2.78 -16.70 20.00
N ASN A 273 -3.77 -16.51 19.13
CA ASN A 273 -5.11 -17.10 19.29
C ASN A 273 -5.10 -18.64 19.23
N GLU A 274 -4.14 -19.21 18.50
CA GLU A 274 -4.02 -20.66 18.31
C GLU A 274 -2.97 -21.28 19.25
N GLY A 275 -2.12 -20.44 19.87
CA GLY A 275 -1.03 -20.89 20.73
C GLY A 275 0.05 -21.72 20.00
N ARG A 276 0.25 -21.50 18.69
CA ARG A 276 1.22 -22.26 17.88
C ARG A 276 2.05 -21.37 16.96
N GLU A 277 3.20 -21.89 16.56
CA GLU A 277 4.04 -21.29 15.53
C GLU A 277 3.34 -21.36 14.16
N VAL A 278 3.44 -20.27 13.40
CA VAL A 278 2.98 -20.21 12.01
C VAL A 278 3.99 -20.91 11.13
N THR A 279 3.61 -22.02 10.52
CA THR A 279 4.48 -22.81 9.63
C THR A 279 3.69 -23.32 8.41
N PRO A 280 4.35 -23.52 7.25
CA PRO A 280 5.76 -23.23 6.97
C PRO A 280 6.02 -21.74 6.70
N THR A 281 7.25 -21.30 6.92
CA THR A 281 7.73 -19.93 6.62
C THR A 281 8.97 -19.97 5.72
N ARG A 282 9.28 -18.84 5.10
CA ARG A 282 10.52 -18.64 4.34
C ARG A 282 11.17 -17.33 4.75
N LEU A 283 12.40 -17.40 5.24
CA LEU A 283 13.21 -16.23 5.53
C LEU A 283 14.06 -15.86 4.30
N LEU A 284 13.91 -14.62 3.84
CA LEU A 284 14.74 -13.99 2.83
C LEU A 284 15.73 -13.01 3.48
N TRP A 285 16.95 -12.99 2.97
CA TRP A 285 18.02 -12.05 3.27
C TRP A 285 18.92 -11.89 2.04
N HIS A 286 19.87 -10.96 2.08
CA HIS A 286 20.75 -10.63 0.95
C HIS A 286 21.32 -11.84 0.17
N ALA A 287 21.65 -12.96 0.83
CA ALA A 287 22.30 -14.08 0.17
C ALA A 287 21.34 -15.04 -0.56
N ASN A 288 20.06 -15.06 -0.19
CA ASN A 288 19.05 -15.94 -0.81
C ASN A 288 17.89 -15.19 -1.45
N ASP A 289 17.92 -13.86 -1.45
CA ASP A 289 17.01 -13.02 -2.21
C ASP A 289 17.16 -13.29 -3.72
N PRO A 290 16.12 -13.83 -4.40
CA PRO A 290 16.21 -14.21 -5.81
C PRO A 290 16.51 -13.03 -6.75
N ASN A 291 16.22 -11.79 -6.33
CA ASN A 291 16.37 -10.61 -7.16
C ASN A 291 17.53 -9.68 -6.74
N HIS A 292 18.29 -10.08 -5.72
CA HIS A 292 19.46 -9.34 -5.21
C HIS A 292 19.19 -7.85 -4.87
N GLN A 293 18.01 -7.54 -4.35
CA GLN A 293 17.59 -6.21 -3.92
C GLN A 293 17.83 -5.97 -2.42
N LEU A 294 17.79 -7.02 -1.59
CA LEU A 294 18.01 -6.91 -0.14
C LEU A 294 19.47 -6.59 0.14
N THR A 295 19.71 -5.55 0.94
CA THR A 295 21.02 -5.28 1.53
C THR A 295 21.36 -6.30 2.62
N PRO A 296 22.63 -6.45 3.04
CA PRO A 296 23.01 -7.32 4.16
C PRO A 296 22.36 -6.98 5.51
N LEU A 297 21.67 -5.85 5.61
CA LEU A 297 21.00 -5.35 6.81
C LEU A 297 19.46 -5.50 6.72
N GLN A 298 18.94 -6.19 5.70
CA GLN A 298 17.51 -6.40 5.47
C GLN A 298 17.16 -7.88 5.49
N PHE A 299 16.04 -8.17 6.15
CA PHE A 299 15.50 -9.52 6.32
C PHE A 299 13.98 -9.47 6.16
N ALA A 300 13.40 -10.48 5.52
CA ALA A 300 11.94 -10.62 5.38
C ALA A 300 11.51 -12.08 5.61
N LEU A 301 10.59 -12.30 6.54
CA LEU A 301 9.97 -13.58 6.84
C LEU A 301 8.59 -13.65 6.17
N PHE A 302 8.42 -14.58 5.24
CA PHE A 302 7.14 -14.89 4.60
C PHE A 302 6.49 -16.08 5.29
N PRO A 303 5.32 -15.92 5.92
CA PRO A 303 4.43 -17.04 6.16
C PRO A 303 3.97 -17.59 4.82
N LEU A 304 4.16 -18.88 4.54
CA LEU A 304 3.77 -19.47 3.26
C LEU A 304 2.27 -19.81 3.19
N GLN A 305 1.54 -19.46 4.24
CA GLN A 305 0.09 -19.52 4.31
C GLN A 305 -0.44 -18.14 4.72
N ARG A 306 -1.58 -17.77 4.14
CA ARG A 306 -2.30 -16.52 4.43
C ARG A 306 -2.59 -16.41 5.92
N LEU A 307 -2.39 -15.21 6.48
CA LEU A 307 -2.74 -14.93 7.87
C LEU A 307 -4.25 -14.76 8.01
N GLN A 308 -4.78 -15.04 9.19
CA GLN A 308 -6.22 -14.96 9.45
C GLN A 308 -6.66 -13.52 9.68
N TRP A 309 -7.80 -13.14 9.10
CA TRP A 309 -8.47 -11.88 9.44
C TRP A 309 -8.71 -11.79 10.95
N GLY A 310 -8.39 -10.63 11.55
CA GLY A 310 -8.50 -10.42 13.00
C GLY A 310 -7.49 -11.18 13.85
N GLY A 311 -6.60 -11.98 13.25
CA GLY A 311 -5.60 -12.77 13.95
C GLY A 311 -4.56 -11.89 14.66
N GLU A 312 -4.19 -12.30 15.87
CA GLU A 312 -3.12 -11.67 16.66
C GLU A 312 -1.86 -12.52 16.57
N TYR A 313 -0.73 -11.86 16.30
CA TYR A 313 0.53 -12.51 16.04
C TYR A 313 1.65 -11.90 16.86
N ARG A 314 2.57 -12.75 17.32
CA ARG A 314 3.83 -12.37 17.95
C ARG A 314 5.00 -12.77 17.08
N VAL A 315 5.96 -11.88 16.93
CA VAL A 315 7.22 -12.12 16.25
C VAL A 315 8.31 -12.25 17.30
N GLU A 316 9.15 -13.27 17.16
CA GLU A 316 10.35 -13.47 17.97
C GLU A 316 11.57 -13.53 17.06
N LEU A 317 12.57 -12.69 17.36
CA LEU A 317 13.78 -12.58 16.55
C LEU A 317 15.00 -12.54 17.46
N ASP A 318 15.97 -13.42 17.19
CA ASP A 318 17.27 -13.40 17.85
C ASP A 318 18.36 -13.09 16.84
N TYR A 319 19.33 -12.27 17.25
CA TYR A 319 20.49 -11.95 16.44
C TYR A 319 21.77 -11.82 17.25
N LEU A 320 22.88 -12.21 16.62
CA LEU A 320 24.23 -12.05 17.15
C LEU A 320 24.84 -10.74 16.63
N LEU A 321 25.39 -9.95 17.55
CA LEU A 321 26.14 -8.73 17.25
C LEU A 321 27.42 -8.72 18.07
N ASP A 322 28.58 -8.74 17.43
CA ASP A 322 29.91 -8.77 18.09
C ASP A 322 30.02 -9.85 19.19
N GLY A 323 29.50 -11.05 18.92
CA GLY A 323 29.52 -12.16 19.87
C GLY A 323 28.50 -12.07 21.00
N LYS A 324 27.64 -11.03 21.03
CA LYS A 324 26.54 -10.89 22.00
C LYS A 324 25.20 -11.24 21.37
N PHE A 325 24.44 -12.07 22.07
CA PHE A 325 23.06 -12.39 21.71
C PHE A 325 22.12 -11.25 22.10
N ASN A 326 21.24 -10.89 21.19
CA ASN A 326 20.19 -9.90 21.38
C ASN A 326 18.87 -10.47 20.86
N SER A 327 17.75 -10.01 21.41
CA SER A 327 16.42 -10.45 21.03
C SER A 327 15.50 -9.26 20.80
N LEU A 328 14.60 -9.39 19.84
CA LEU A 328 13.47 -8.49 19.60
C LEU A 328 12.18 -9.33 19.66
N GLU A 329 11.19 -8.80 20.35
CA GLU A 329 9.85 -9.37 20.41
C GLU A 329 8.83 -8.25 20.21
N TRP A 330 7.86 -8.47 19.34
CA TRP A 330 6.74 -7.55 19.17
C TRP A 330 5.49 -8.27 18.69
N GLN A 331 4.35 -7.59 18.81
CA GLN A 331 3.07 -8.12 18.37
C GLN A 331 2.43 -7.22 17.32
N PHE A 332 1.56 -7.79 16.51
CA PHE A 332 0.68 -7.07 15.60
C PHE A 332 -0.62 -7.84 15.41
N GLN A 333 -1.63 -7.14 14.94
CA GLN A 333 -2.93 -7.70 14.61
C GLN A 333 -3.24 -7.46 13.14
N VAL A 334 -3.70 -8.52 12.48
CA VAL A 334 -4.27 -8.46 11.14
C VAL A 334 -5.62 -7.78 11.21
N ARG A 335 -5.90 -6.90 10.25
CA ARG A 335 -7.13 -6.11 10.14
C ARG A 335 -8.36 -6.94 10.49
N GLN A 336 -9.17 -6.43 11.42
CA GLN A 336 -10.47 -7.01 11.73
C GLN A 336 -11.49 -6.44 10.74
N LEU A 337 -12.17 -7.32 9.99
CA LEU A 337 -13.26 -6.86 9.13
C LEU A 337 -14.42 -6.34 9.98
N PRO A 338 -15.04 -5.19 9.62
CA PRO A 338 -16.13 -4.60 10.39
C PRO A 338 -17.47 -5.33 10.19
N TRP A 339 -17.48 -6.42 9.43
CA TRP A 339 -18.66 -7.19 9.05
C TRP A 339 -18.49 -8.67 9.43
N PRO A 340 -19.60 -9.44 9.57
CA PRO A 340 -19.52 -10.88 9.75
C PRO A 340 -18.72 -11.53 8.63
N LEU A 341 -17.83 -12.46 8.98
CA LEU A 341 -16.99 -13.20 8.04
C LEU A 341 -17.46 -14.65 7.95
N TYR A 342 -17.78 -15.09 6.74
CA TYR A 342 -18.07 -16.48 6.42
C TYR A 342 -16.86 -17.12 5.75
N VAL A 343 -16.26 -18.11 6.38
CA VAL A 343 -15.13 -18.86 5.84
C VAL A 343 -15.65 -20.10 5.13
N ILE A 344 -15.31 -20.24 3.84
CA ILE A 344 -15.71 -21.36 2.99
C ILE A 344 -14.50 -22.28 2.81
N GLU A 345 -14.40 -23.30 3.66
CA GLU A 345 -13.33 -24.30 3.59
C GLU A 345 -13.66 -25.48 2.66
N GLN A 346 -14.96 -25.70 2.36
CA GLN A 346 -15.43 -26.79 1.49
C GLN A 346 -16.36 -26.25 0.41
N PRO A 347 -16.14 -26.57 -0.88
CA PRO A 347 -16.72 -25.81 -1.99
C PRO A 347 -18.17 -26.18 -2.36
N GLU A 348 -18.87 -27.02 -1.59
CA GLU A 348 -20.20 -27.51 -1.97
C GLU A 348 -21.25 -27.32 -0.86
N GLY A 349 -22.45 -26.86 -1.27
CA GLY A 349 -23.64 -26.86 -0.42
C GLY A 349 -23.68 -25.75 0.64
N ILE A 350 -22.93 -24.66 0.48
CA ILE A 350 -22.92 -23.56 1.45
C ILE A 350 -24.08 -22.59 1.21
N TYR A 351 -24.85 -22.37 2.28
CA TYR A 351 -25.94 -21.41 2.34
C TYR A 351 -25.63 -20.34 3.38
N ILE A 352 -25.52 -19.09 2.94
CA ILE A 352 -25.34 -17.93 3.80
C ILE A 352 -26.69 -17.23 3.96
N ASN A 353 -27.22 -17.22 5.18
CA ASN A 353 -28.40 -16.42 5.50
C ASN A 353 -27.95 -15.00 5.85
N ALA A 354 -28.20 -14.07 4.93
CA ALA A 354 -27.85 -12.67 5.08
C ALA A 354 -29.11 -11.83 5.34
N ARG A 355 -28.91 -10.61 5.86
CA ARG A 355 -30.00 -9.64 6.04
C ARG A 355 -29.94 -8.59 4.94
N SER A 356 -31.10 -8.24 4.39
CA SER A 356 -31.21 -7.20 3.37
C SER A 356 -30.58 -5.87 3.85
N GLY A 357 -29.58 -5.40 3.10
CA GLY A 357 -28.85 -4.17 3.33
C GLY A 357 -27.70 -4.26 4.34
N GLU A 358 -27.49 -5.41 4.99
CA GLU A 358 -26.36 -5.62 5.89
C GLU A 358 -25.17 -6.24 5.13
N PRO A 359 -23.98 -5.62 5.15
CA PRO A 359 -22.79 -6.19 4.53
C PRO A 359 -22.26 -7.41 5.30
N PHE A 360 -21.69 -8.35 4.57
CA PHE A 360 -20.90 -9.47 5.13
C PHE A 360 -19.72 -9.77 4.22
N ALA A 361 -18.72 -10.44 4.77
CA ALA A 361 -17.54 -10.90 4.04
C ALA A 361 -17.60 -12.41 3.82
N VAL A 362 -17.10 -12.86 2.67
CA VAL A 362 -16.92 -14.26 2.33
C VAL A 362 -15.44 -14.48 2.02
N TYR A 363 -14.78 -15.32 2.79
CA TYR A 363 -13.38 -15.67 2.61
C TYR A 363 -13.26 -17.12 2.16
N LEU A 364 -12.54 -17.34 1.06
CA LEU A 364 -12.18 -18.65 0.56
C LEU A 364 -10.68 -18.83 0.80
N PRO A 365 -10.25 -19.64 1.79
CA PRO A 365 -8.84 -19.90 2.01
C PRO A 365 -8.16 -20.42 0.74
N PRO A 366 -6.97 -19.90 0.37
CA PRO A 366 -6.21 -20.42 -0.76
C PRO A 366 -6.00 -21.92 -0.63
N LEU A 367 -6.42 -22.69 -1.63
CA LEU A 367 -6.23 -24.15 -1.64
C LEU A 367 -4.81 -24.54 -2.07
N THR A 368 -4.15 -23.64 -2.81
CA THR A 368 -2.77 -23.83 -3.31
C THR A 368 -1.98 -22.53 -3.22
N ALA A 369 -0.66 -22.62 -3.34
CA ALA A 369 0.25 -21.47 -3.37
C ALA A 369 -0.04 -20.48 -4.52
N THR A 370 -0.77 -20.90 -5.55
CA THR A 370 -1.07 -20.12 -6.76
C THR A 370 -2.52 -19.63 -6.80
N ASP A 371 -3.27 -19.76 -5.71
CA ASP A 371 -4.71 -19.51 -5.66
C ASP A 371 -5.04 -18.05 -5.33
N SER A 372 -4.67 -17.13 -6.23
CA SER A 372 -4.76 -15.66 -6.02
C SER A 372 -5.81 -14.95 -6.89
N ASN A 373 -6.68 -15.69 -7.58
CA ASN A 373 -7.63 -15.15 -8.56
C ASN A 373 -8.86 -14.45 -7.93
N SER A 374 -9.06 -13.16 -8.17
CA SER A 374 -10.25 -12.45 -7.68
C SER A 374 -11.53 -12.63 -8.54
N ASP A 375 -11.51 -13.52 -9.54
CA ASP A 375 -12.63 -13.74 -10.47
C ASP A 375 -13.93 -14.10 -9.74
N VAL A 376 -14.93 -13.25 -9.94
CA VAL A 376 -16.26 -13.42 -9.36
C VAL A 376 -17.35 -13.33 -10.42
N ARG A 377 -18.30 -14.27 -10.36
CA ARG A 377 -19.50 -14.30 -11.19
C ARG A 377 -20.69 -14.54 -10.30
N TRP A 378 -21.83 -13.94 -10.64
CA TRP A 378 -23.03 -14.14 -9.84
C TRP A 378 -24.30 -14.09 -10.69
N ARG A 379 -25.34 -14.72 -10.16
CA ARG A 379 -26.72 -14.61 -10.64
C ARG A 379 -27.66 -14.55 -9.44
N TYR A 380 -28.75 -13.81 -9.55
CA TYR A 380 -29.72 -13.73 -8.47
C TYR A 380 -31.15 -13.82 -8.98
N THR A 381 -32.05 -14.25 -8.09
CA THR A 381 -33.48 -14.38 -8.38
C THR A 381 -34.09 -13.02 -8.68
N PRO A 382 -35.08 -12.91 -9.59
CA PRO A 382 -35.71 -11.62 -9.94
C PRO A 382 -36.37 -10.87 -8.77
N THR A 383 -36.62 -11.55 -7.64
CA THR A 383 -37.20 -10.94 -6.43
C THR A 383 -36.16 -10.19 -5.57
N LEU A 384 -34.87 -10.40 -5.84
CA LEU A 384 -33.77 -9.73 -5.19
C LEU A 384 -33.55 -8.40 -5.91
N THR A 385 -33.60 -7.29 -5.18
CA THR A 385 -33.62 -5.94 -5.73
C THR A 385 -32.25 -5.55 -6.29
N GLU A 386 -31.19 -5.83 -5.54
CA GLU A 386 -29.83 -5.47 -5.89
C GLU A 386 -28.84 -6.38 -5.17
N LEU A 387 -27.73 -6.71 -5.83
CA LEU A 387 -26.59 -7.41 -5.24
C LEU A 387 -25.31 -6.65 -5.59
N LYS A 388 -24.57 -6.23 -4.58
CA LYS A 388 -23.26 -5.60 -4.71
C LYS A 388 -22.21 -6.57 -4.20
N ILE A 389 -21.19 -6.81 -5.03
CA ILE A 389 -20.03 -7.63 -4.68
C ILE A 389 -18.78 -6.83 -4.99
N GLU A 390 -17.87 -6.81 -4.04
CA GLU A 390 -16.59 -6.11 -4.09
C GLU A 390 -15.51 -7.08 -3.62
N ALA A 391 -14.44 -7.26 -4.41
CA ALA A 391 -13.28 -8.02 -3.95
C ALA A 391 -12.48 -7.14 -2.99
N ILE A 392 -12.35 -7.58 -1.73
CA ILE A 392 -11.49 -6.92 -0.74
C ILE A 392 -10.03 -7.25 -1.05
N ASP A 393 -9.78 -8.50 -1.39
CA ASP A 393 -8.49 -8.99 -1.84
C ASP A 393 -8.67 -10.22 -2.75
N GLY A 394 -7.57 -10.84 -3.17
CA GLY A 394 -7.59 -12.01 -4.04
C GLY A 394 -8.46 -13.17 -3.52
N ASN A 395 -8.70 -13.29 -2.21
CA ASN A 395 -9.40 -14.44 -1.61
C ASN A 395 -10.61 -14.06 -0.73
N THR A 396 -10.99 -12.78 -0.67
CA THR A 396 -12.07 -12.28 0.19
C THR A 396 -12.99 -11.34 -0.57
N LEU A 397 -14.29 -11.63 -0.54
CA LEU A 397 -15.35 -10.78 -1.07
C LEU A 397 -16.08 -10.07 0.06
N LYS A 398 -16.52 -8.85 -0.20
CA LYS A 398 -17.61 -8.17 0.51
C LYS A 398 -18.87 -8.27 -0.32
N VAL A 399 -19.95 -8.69 0.32
CA VAL A 399 -21.26 -8.89 -0.33
C VAL A 399 -22.31 -8.09 0.41
N VAL A 400 -23.15 -7.37 -0.35
CA VAL A 400 -24.33 -6.67 0.17
C VAL A 400 -25.51 -6.95 -0.74
N GLY A 401 -26.57 -7.54 -0.21
CA GLY A 401 -27.79 -7.82 -0.95
C GLY A 401 -28.97 -7.03 -0.42
N TYR A 402 -29.88 -6.63 -1.31
CA TYR A 402 -31.09 -5.88 -0.97
C TYR A 402 -32.35 -6.61 -1.48
N GLY A 403 -33.40 -6.65 -0.66
CA GLY A 403 -34.66 -7.31 -0.99
C GLY A 403 -34.77 -8.72 -0.41
N ARG A 404 -35.55 -9.59 -1.07
CA ARG A 404 -35.76 -10.99 -0.64
C ARG A 404 -35.53 -11.94 -1.80
N GLY A 405 -34.76 -12.98 -1.60
CA GLY A 405 -34.46 -13.92 -2.68
C GLY A 405 -33.18 -14.70 -2.46
N ARG A 406 -32.62 -15.20 -3.56
CA ARG A 406 -31.38 -15.97 -3.55
C ARG A 406 -30.40 -15.40 -4.57
N ALA A 407 -29.13 -15.37 -4.20
CA ALA A 407 -28.02 -15.13 -5.10
C ALA A 407 -27.10 -16.35 -5.10
N GLU A 408 -26.71 -16.80 -6.27
CA GLU A 408 -25.66 -17.78 -6.43
C GLU A 408 -24.40 -17.05 -6.89
N ILE A 409 -23.33 -17.20 -6.13
CA ILE A 409 -22.04 -16.55 -6.37
C ILE A 409 -21.01 -17.64 -6.64
N THR A 410 -20.19 -17.41 -7.65
CA THR A 410 -19.03 -18.23 -7.99
C THR A 410 -17.78 -17.38 -7.83
N PHE A 411 -16.89 -17.80 -6.95
CA PHE A 411 -15.63 -17.14 -6.63
C PHE A 411 -14.55 -18.22 -6.55
N HIS A 412 -13.40 -18.05 -7.22
CA HIS A 412 -12.40 -19.13 -7.34
C HIS A 412 -12.97 -20.47 -7.80
N GLN A 413 -13.90 -20.45 -8.76
CA GLN A 413 -14.64 -21.63 -9.23
C GLN A 413 -15.51 -22.33 -8.17
N THR A 414 -15.47 -21.87 -6.93
CA THR A 414 -16.30 -22.35 -5.82
C THR A 414 -17.64 -21.64 -5.83
N ARG A 415 -18.72 -22.40 -5.72
CA ARG A 415 -20.09 -21.88 -5.77
C ARG A 415 -20.72 -21.91 -4.38
N PHE A 416 -21.34 -20.81 -3.99
CA PHE A 416 -22.13 -20.71 -2.76
C PHE A 416 -23.40 -19.91 -2.99
N GLU A 417 -24.42 -20.18 -2.15
CA GLU A 417 -25.70 -19.48 -2.20
C GLU A 417 -25.83 -18.50 -1.02
N VAL A 418 -26.35 -17.31 -1.32
CA VAL A 418 -26.75 -16.29 -0.35
C VAL A 418 -28.26 -16.17 -0.38
N VAL A 419 -28.91 -16.27 0.77
CA VAL A 419 -30.36 -16.15 0.95
C VAL A 419 -30.67 -14.90 1.79
N LEU A 420 -31.59 -14.06 1.30
CA LEU A 420 -32.03 -12.79 1.92
C LEU A 420 -33.53 -12.78 2.27
#